data_AF-A0A5E4JKN6-F1
#
_entry.id   AF-A0A5E4JKN6-F1
#
_cell.length_a   1.000
_cell.length_b   1.000
_cell.length_c   1.000
_cell.angle_alpha   90.00
_cell.angle_beta   90.00
_cell.angle_gamma   90.00
#
_symmetry.space_group_name_H-M   'P 1'
#
loop_
_entity.id
_entity.type
_entity.pdbx_description
1 polymer ?
#
loop_
_entity_poly.entity_id
_entity_poly.type
_entity_poly.pdbx_seq_one_letter_code
_entity_poly.pdbx_strand_id
1 'polypeptide(L)' 'MAMLKKGARILAIDDSSFTKGDKDALVAGVIGREGVVEGVISFHVSVDGTDSTGKIIRSVKKSKFAR' A
#
# COMPACT_ATOMS: atom_id res chain seq x y z
N MET A 1 -21.03 9.01 -8.03
CA MET A 1 -19.99 8.14 -7.45
C MET A 1 -20.18 6.73 -8.02
N ALA A 2 -19.12 6.09 -8.51
CA ALA A 2 -19.21 4.71 -8.96
C ALA A 2 -19.41 3.80 -7.74
N MET A 3 -20.39 2.90 -7.79
CA MET A 3 -20.51 1.85 -6.79
C MET A 3 -19.42 0.81 -7.03
N LEU A 4 -18.64 0.53 -5.98
CA LEU A 4 -17.71 -0.60 -5.96
C LEU A 4 -18.48 -1.91 -6.15
N LYS A 5 -17.92 -2.81 -6.96
CA LYS A 5 -18.49 -4.15 -7.14
C LYS A 5 -18.60 -4.85 -5.79
N LYS A 6 -19.78 -5.41 -5.50
CA LYS A 6 -20.03 -6.18 -4.28
C LYS A 6 -18.97 -7.28 -4.12
N GLY A 7 -18.44 -7.43 -2.91
CA GLY A 7 -17.37 -8.38 -2.60
C GLY A 7 -15.97 -8.05 -3.15
N ALA A 8 -15.78 -6.93 -3.87
CA ALA A 8 -14.45 -6.52 -4.31
C ALA A 8 -13.57 -6.15 -3.12
N ARG A 9 -12.32 -6.65 -3.15
CA ARG A 9 -11.28 -6.27 -2.20
C ARG A 9 -10.47 -5.14 -2.78
N ILE A 10 -10.26 -4.10 -1.99
CA ILE A 10 -9.50 -2.92 -2.35
C ILE A 10 -8.21 -2.95 -1.54
N LEU A 11 -7.08 -2.73 -2.22
CA LEU A 11 -5.84 -2.32 -1.60
C LEU A 11 -5.67 -0.82 -1.86
N ALA A 12 -5.80 -0.01 -0.82
CA ALA A 12 -5.49 1.42 -0.86
C ALA A 12 -4.08 1.62 -0.30
N ILE A 13 -3.23 2.39 -0.98
CA ILE A 13 -1.84 2.64 -0.59
C ILE A 13 -1.63 4.14 -0.48
N ASP A 14 -0.96 4.58 0.59
CA ASP A 14 -0.58 5.97 0.82
C ASP A 14 0.76 6.02 1.56
N ASP A 15 1.49 7.13 1.44
CA ASP A 15 2.77 7.34 2.14
C ASP A 15 2.60 8.19 3.41
N SER A 16 3.53 8.02 4.34
CA SER A 16 3.64 8.86 5.53
C SER A 16 4.36 10.16 5.18
N SER A 17 4.05 11.23 5.91
CA SER A 17 4.87 12.45 5.89
C SER A 17 6.36 12.15 6.16
N PHE A 18 7.23 12.81 5.41
CA PHE A 18 8.68 12.82 5.63
C PHE A 18 9.21 14.26 5.54
N THR A 19 10.41 14.49 6.05
CA THR A 19 11.06 15.80 6.09
C THR A 19 12.30 15.84 5.20
N LYS A 20 12.79 17.06 4.92
CA LYS A 20 13.98 17.25 4.09
C LYS A 20 15.19 16.57 4.73
N GLY A 21 15.80 15.64 3.99
CA GLY A 21 16.98 14.88 4.45
C GLY A 21 16.66 13.47 4.95
N ASP A 22 15.38 13.15 5.13
CA ASP A 22 14.97 11.76 5.35
C ASP A 22 15.32 10.91 4.12
N LYS A 23 15.91 9.75 4.37
CA LYS A 23 16.34 8.83 3.30
C LYS A 23 15.20 8.00 2.76
N ASP A 24 14.25 7.66 3.64
CA ASP A 24 13.16 6.77 3.34
C ASP A 24 11.83 7.33 3.88
N ALA A 25 10.74 7.06 3.17
CA ALA A 25 9.37 7.31 3.60
C ALA A 25 8.64 5.97 3.84
N LEU A 26 7.84 5.89 4.90
CA LEU A 26 6.97 4.73 5.12
C LEU A 26 5.81 4.79 4.14
N VAL A 27 5.51 3.67 3.50
CA VAL A 27 4.30 3.46 2.71
C VAL A 27 3.44 2.44 3.43
N ALA A 28 2.16 2.78 3.63
CA ALA A 28 1.17 1.93 4.25
C ALA A 28 0.07 1.58 3.25
N GLY A 29 -0.37 0.32 3.28
CA GLY A 29 -1.48 -0.17 2.46
C GLY A 29 -2.54 -0.83 3.31
N VAL A 30 -3.80 -0.45 3.12
CA VAL A 30 -4.96 -1.06 3.78
C VAL A 30 -5.72 -1.93 2.79
N ILE A 31 -5.94 -3.19 3.18
CA ILE A 31 -6.72 -4.16 2.43
C ILE A 31 -8.09 -4.24 3.08
N GLY A 32 -9.14 -3.87 2.34
CA GLY A 32 -10.50 -3.86 2.85
C GLY A 32 -11.54 -4.35 1.86
N ARG A 33 -12.68 -4.79 2.39
CA ARG A 33 -13.84 -5.24 1.63
C ARG A 33 -15.10 -4.93 2.43
N GLU A 34 -16.07 -4.29 1.79
CA GLU A 34 -17.39 -4.00 2.38
C GLU A 34 -17.31 -3.31 3.76
N GLY A 35 -16.40 -2.34 3.90
CA GLY A 35 -16.22 -1.56 5.14
C GLY A 35 -15.39 -2.26 6.23
N VAL A 36 -14.92 -3.49 5.99
CA VAL A 36 -14.08 -4.24 6.93
C VAL A 36 -12.62 -4.19 6.48
N VAL A 37 -11.73 -3.86 7.41
CA VAL A 37 -10.28 -3.99 7.22
C VAL A 37 -9.89 -5.45 7.42
N GLU A 38 -9.32 -6.07 6.39
CA GLU A 38 -8.92 -7.48 6.41
C GLU A 38 -7.40 -7.66 6.56
N GLY A 39 -6.61 -6.63 6.24
CA GLY A 39 -5.17 -6.65 6.42
C GLY A 39 -4.48 -5.32 6.16
N VAL A 40 -3.20 -5.27 6.55
CA VAL A 40 -2.33 -4.12 6.35
C VAL A 40 -1.01 -4.61 5.76
N ILE A 41 -0.46 -3.85 4.82
CA ILE A 41 0.92 -4.01 4.33
C ILE A 41 1.69 -2.72 4.62
N SER A 42 2.98 -2.83 4.88
CA SER A 42 3.85 -1.65 4.99
C SER A 42 5.25 -1.96 4.50
N PHE A 43 5.92 -0.93 3.97
CA PHE A 43 7.29 -0.98 3.50
C PHE A 43 7.84 0.45 3.41
N HIS A 44 9.17 0.60 3.38
CA HIS A 44 9.80 1.91 3.20
C HIS A 44 10.26 2.08 1.76
N VAL A 45 10.11 3.25 1.17
CA VAL A 45 10.65 3.62 -0.16
C VAL A 45 11.65 4.77 -0.01
N SER A 46 12.61 4.88 -0.91
CA SER A 46 13.57 5.99 -0.82
C SER A 46 12.94 7.31 -1.24
N VAL A 47 13.15 8.36 -0.46
CA VAL A 47 12.69 9.73 -0.77
C VAL A 47 13.38 10.21 -2.05
N ASP A 48 12.61 10.75 -2.99
CA ASP A 48 13.06 11.13 -4.34
C ASP A 48 13.80 10.00 -5.09
N GLY A 49 13.59 8.74 -4.68
CA GLY A 49 14.19 7.56 -5.28
C GLY A 49 13.36 6.97 -6.42
N THR A 50 13.80 5.81 -6.91
CA THR A 50 13.16 5.11 -8.04
C THR A 50 12.70 3.69 -7.69
N ASP A 51 12.62 3.36 -6.41
CA ASP A 51 12.41 1.98 -5.92
C ASP A 51 10.95 1.65 -5.56
N SER A 52 10.07 2.66 -5.57
CA SER A 52 8.66 2.56 -5.16
C SER A 52 7.91 1.44 -5.89
N THR A 53 8.00 1.40 -7.22
CA THR A 53 7.30 0.40 -8.04
C THR A 53 7.72 -1.03 -7.68
N GLY A 54 9.03 -1.28 -7.56
CA GLY A 54 9.56 -2.59 -7.24
C GLY A 54 9.18 -3.05 -5.83
N LYS A 55 9.19 -2.13 -4.87
CA LYS A 55 8.79 -2.40 -3.49
C LYS A 55 7.29 -2.64 -3.34
N ILE A 56 6.43 -1.89 -4.06
CA ILE A 56 4.97 -2.16 -4.12
C ILE A 56 4.72 -3.58 -4.62
N ILE A 57 5.29 -3.95 -5.78
CA ILE A 57 5.08 -5.28 -6.37
C ILE A 57 5.50 -6.39 -5.40
N ARG A 58 6.68 -6.25 -4.78
CA ARG A 58 7.20 -7.24 -3.83
C ARG A 58 6.30 -7.37 -2.60
N SER A 59 5.85 -6.25 -2.04
CA SER A 59 4.99 -6.22 -0.86
C SER A 59 3.61 -6.83 -1.15
N VAL A 60 3.01 -6.50 -2.29
CA VAL A 60 1.74 -7.10 -2.72
C VAL A 60 1.90 -8.61 -2.90
N LYS A 61 2.93 -9.08 -3.63
CA LYS A 61 3.15 -10.52 -3.86
C LYS A 61 3.41 -11.34 -2.59
N LYS A 62 3.91 -10.71 -1.52
CA LYS A 62 4.11 -11.36 -0.21
C LYS A 62 2.84 -11.42 0.64
N SER A 63 1.82 -10.66 0.27
CA SER A 63 0.54 -10.63 0.97
C SER A 63 -0.22 -11.93 0.81
N LYS A 64 -0.92 -12.38 1.86
CA LYS A 64 -1.82 -13.55 1.80
C LYS A 64 -2.99 -13.36 0.82
N PHE A 65 -3.22 -12.12 0.36
CA PHE A 65 -4.30 -11.75 -0.56
C PHE A 65 -3.88 -11.71 -2.03
N ALA A 66 -2.62 -12.03 -2.37
CA ALA A 66 -2.13 -12.03 -3.75
C ALA A 66 -2.41 -13.33 -4.53
N ARG A 67 -3.14 -14.26 -3.91
CA ARG A 67 -3.52 -15.55 -4.49
C ARG A 67 -5.01 -15.57 -4.79
#